data_AF-A0A522CKA8-F1
#
_entry.id   AF-A0A522CKA8-F1
#
_cell.length_a   1.000
_cell.length_b   1.000
_cell.length_c   1.000
_cell.angle_alpha   90.00
_cell.angle_beta   90.00
_cell.angle_gamma   90.00
#
_symmetry.space_group_name_H-M   'P 1'
#
loop_
_entity.id
_entity.type
_entity.pdbx_description
1 polymer ?
#
loop_
_entity_poly.entity_id
_entity_poly.type
_entity_poly.pdbx_seq_one_letter_code
_entity_poly.pdbx_strand_id
1 'polypeptide(L)'
;MIECRDTGLPMNEPEVFKAFCAWRTNAKEFAKESGLSEDYPVEVAQIVNAANPNDTELMKLAMLMSVPEAAWTVMEKRFGAETVAKLEEAWKHVRTGYTYADEASDDVKGLALAAAIKSFDKFISDAGKLGQTMSMAQMGKPPQEILNQIMAPECKMYERLGNKISGTKYTALEELYAEKLFEYRAARKQQSEELLQSGFPVDEEDDEEALSIPFESQGLLDAPEVRKAYDLLTHDTRVQMTGLASALSVARLLTELPGQKDPGVIAAGMIEAGLPRRNRLDDEFLNKKFSDNVMGVLENYDIRGAYTETAKYITEAPPAVRQLAVAGGIVMLDMARRQGEGIMEYIEHKSDSMPAQLTAQMKVEQLEPLQTMTVVIPQALSPILGKTGCRQLEQIFDAQVKDVRRFVAQHMPEAPGAESNGGRIVIRRKKPGPDVDF
;
A
#
# COMPACT_ATOMS: atom_id res chain seq x y z
N MET A 1 -3.14 28.94 -10.17
CA MET A 1 -1.91 29.61 -9.73
C MET A 1 -2.23 30.88 -8.98
N ILE A 2 -2.09 30.83 -7.66
CA ILE A 2 -2.30 31.92 -6.71
C ILE A 2 -1.29 33.05 -6.96
N GLU A 3 -1.73 34.31 -6.92
CA GLU A 3 -0.85 35.47 -7.00
C GLU A 3 -0.24 35.78 -5.63
N CYS A 4 0.96 36.38 -5.60
CA CYS A 4 1.70 36.69 -4.36
C CYS A 4 0.84 37.41 -3.31
N ARG A 5 0.03 38.39 -3.73
CA ARG A 5 -0.86 39.18 -2.88
C ARG A 5 -2.03 38.40 -2.27
N ASP A 6 -2.40 37.27 -2.88
CA ASP A 6 -3.56 36.46 -2.51
C ASP A 6 -3.15 35.23 -1.68
N THR A 7 -1.85 35.08 -1.40
CA THR A 7 -1.32 33.94 -0.63
C THR A 7 -1.66 34.01 0.86
N GLY A 8 -1.91 35.18 1.44
CA GLY A 8 -2.09 35.32 2.89
C GLY A 8 -0.87 34.95 3.74
N LEU A 9 0.30 34.75 3.12
CA LEU A 9 1.58 34.48 3.80
C LEU A 9 2.31 35.80 4.10
N PRO A 10 3.22 35.83 5.09
CA PRO A 10 4.00 37.03 5.43
C PRO A 10 5.06 37.33 4.37
N MET A 11 4.64 37.85 3.22
CA MET A 11 5.50 38.13 2.05
C MET A 11 6.50 39.29 2.28
N ASN A 12 6.40 39.98 3.42
CA ASN A 12 7.43 40.89 3.90
C ASN A 12 8.67 40.16 4.44
N GLU A 13 8.56 38.87 4.76
CA GLU A 13 9.68 38.02 5.16
C GLU A 13 10.49 37.59 3.93
N PRO A 14 11.79 37.99 3.82
CA PRO A 14 12.57 37.77 2.60
C PRO A 14 12.69 36.31 2.16
N GLU A 15 12.84 35.39 3.12
CA GLU A 15 12.99 33.96 2.82
C GLU A 15 11.68 33.33 2.34
N VAL A 16 10.54 33.78 2.88
CA VAL A 16 9.20 33.34 2.45
C VAL A 16 8.93 33.83 1.03
N PHE A 17 9.18 35.12 0.75
CA PHE A 17 9.01 35.68 -0.59
C PHE A 17 9.91 35.00 -1.63
N LYS A 18 11.17 34.73 -1.28
CA LYS A 18 12.13 34.05 -2.15
C LYS A 18 11.70 32.61 -2.44
N ALA A 19 11.20 31.88 -1.45
CA ALA A 19 10.65 30.55 -1.63
C ALA A 19 9.40 30.56 -2.52
N PHE A 20 8.50 31.54 -2.36
CA PHE A 20 7.36 31.73 -3.26
C PHE A 20 7.81 31.93 -4.71
N CYS A 21 8.82 32.78 -4.97
CA CYS A 21 9.36 32.96 -6.32
C CYS A 21 9.96 31.65 -6.89
N ALA A 22 10.62 30.86 -6.06
CA ALA A 22 11.18 29.57 -6.46
C ALA A 22 10.06 28.56 -6.80
N TRP A 23 9.04 28.42 -5.95
CA TRP A 23 7.86 27.60 -6.21
C TRP A 23 7.19 28.00 -7.53
N ARG A 24 6.89 29.29 -7.71
CA ARG A 24 6.15 29.80 -8.89
C ARG A 24 6.85 29.47 -10.21
N THR A 25 8.18 29.43 -10.19
CA THR A 25 8.98 29.06 -11.37
C THR A 25 8.79 27.58 -11.74
N ASN A 26 8.60 26.71 -10.75
CA ASN A 26 8.55 25.25 -10.90
C ASN A 26 7.13 24.65 -10.81
N ALA A 27 6.11 25.44 -10.45
CA ALA A 27 4.77 24.97 -10.11
C ALA A 27 4.09 24.13 -11.22
N LYS A 28 4.34 24.48 -12.49
CA LYS A 28 3.81 23.73 -13.65
C LYS A 28 4.42 22.35 -13.83
N GLU A 29 5.72 22.22 -13.55
CA GLU A 29 6.43 20.93 -13.65
C GLU A 29 5.98 20.03 -12.49
N PHE A 30 5.89 20.58 -11.28
CA PHE A 30 5.39 19.85 -10.12
C PHE A 30 3.97 19.28 -10.31
N ALA A 31 3.02 20.08 -10.82
CA ALA A 31 1.65 19.61 -11.02
C ALA A 31 1.59 18.44 -12.02
N LYS A 32 2.45 18.45 -13.04
CA LYS A 32 2.55 17.35 -14.02
C LYS A 32 3.13 16.08 -13.40
N GLU A 33 4.15 16.19 -12.57
CA GLU A 33 4.82 15.03 -11.96
C GLU A 33 4.05 14.44 -10.78
N SER A 34 3.38 15.26 -9.98
CA SER A 34 2.69 14.84 -8.76
C SER A 34 1.20 14.55 -8.94
N GLY A 35 0.57 15.06 -10.01
CA GLY A 35 -0.88 15.04 -10.17
C GLY A 35 -1.65 15.91 -9.15
N LEU A 36 -0.95 16.73 -8.37
CA LEU A 36 -1.53 17.68 -7.42
C LEU A 36 -1.77 19.06 -8.09
N SER A 37 -2.54 19.92 -7.42
CA SER A 37 -2.75 21.29 -7.91
C SER A 37 -1.43 22.06 -7.91
N GLU A 38 -1.26 22.98 -8.86
CA GLU A 38 -0.10 23.88 -8.91
C GLU A 38 0.08 24.63 -7.57
N ASP A 39 -1.05 24.96 -6.93
CA ASP A 39 -1.15 25.76 -5.70
C ASP A 39 -0.92 24.97 -4.41
N TYR A 40 -0.82 23.65 -4.48
CA TYR A 40 -0.71 22.78 -3.30
C TYR A 40 0.39 23.21 -2.31
N PRO A 41 1.65 23.53 -2.71
CA PRO A 41 2.69 23.93 -1.77
C PRO A 41 2.40 25.26 -1.07
N VAL A 42 1.71 26.19 -1.74
CA VAL A 42 1.29 27.47 -1.14
C VAL A 42 0.20 27.23 -0.11
N GLU A 43 -0.76 26.35 -0.41
CA GLU A 43 -1.84 26.01 0.52
C GLU A 43 -1.32 25.25 1.76
N VAL A 44 -0.29 24.40 1.61
CA VAL A 44 0.40 23.78 2.76
C VAL A 44 1.09 24.85 3.60
N ALA A 45 1.78 25.82 2.99
CA ALA A 45 2.39 26.92 3.72
C ALA A 45 1.36 27.82 4.43
N GLN A 46 0.15 27.98 3.87
CA GLN A 46 -0.94 28.71 4.51
C GLN A 46 -1.42 28.01 5.78
N ILE A 47 -1.51 26.67 5.77
CA ILE A 47 -1.85 25.88 6.96
C ILE A 47 -0.78 26.06 8.04
N VAL A 48 0.51 26.02 7.65
CA VAL A 48 1.62 26.31 8.57
C VAL A 48 1.49 27.71 9.16
N ASN A 49 1.24 28.72 8.33
CA ASN A 49 1.08 30.11 8.79
C ASN A 49 -0.13 30.29 9.72
N ALA A 50 -1.24 29.62 9.45
CA ALA A 50 -2.43 29.69 10.28
C ALA A 50 -2.20 29.06 11.67
N ALA A 51 -1.53 27.90 11.72
CA ALA A 51 -1.24 27.19 12.97
C ALA A 51 -0.02 27.76 13.72
N ASN A 52 0.98 28.26 12.99
CA ASN A 52 2.28 28.72 13.50
C ASN A 52 2.76 29.97 12.72
N PRO A 53 2.15 31.16 12.93
CA PRO A 53 2.35 32.37 12.12
C PRO A 53 3.77 32.97 12.13
N ASN A 54 4.65 32.48 13.02
CA ASN A 54 6.03 32.97 13.14
C ASN A 54 7.08 31.96 12.62
N ASP A 55 6.67 30.75 12.20
CA ASP A 55 7.62 29.75 11.71
C ASP A 55 7.88 29.92 10.20
N THR A 56 8.70 30.91 9.87
CA THR A 56 9.10 31.21 8.49
C THR A 56 9.92 30.07 7.86
N GLU A 57 10.61 29.27 8.66
CA GLU A 57 11.42 28.14 8.19
C GLU A 57 10.52 27.00 7.69
N LEU A 58 9.50 26.63 8.45
CA LEU A 58 8.55 25.60 8.04
C LEU A 58 7.68 26.08 6.85
N MET A 59 7.30 27.36 6.81
CA MET A 59 6.62 27.94 5.64
C MET A 59 7.50 27.89 4.39
N LYS A 60 8.80 28.22 4.53
CA LYS A 60 9.79 28.12 3.46
C LYS A 60 9.89 26.67 2.97
N LEU A 61 10.04 25.69 3.87
CA LEU A 61 10.10 24.27 3.51
C LEU A 61 8.81 23.80 2.81
N ALA A 62 7.64 24.22 3.29
CA ALA A 62 6.35 23.91 2.67
C ALA A 62 6.24 24.39 1.23
N MET A 63 6.67 25.62 0.92
CA MET A 63 6.67 26.10 -0.46
C MET A 63 7.69 25.38 -1.35
N LEU A 64 8.78 24.90 -0.76
CA LEU A 64 9.87 24.25 -1.50
C LEU A 64 9.72 22.73 -1.60
N MET A 65 8.75 22.13 -0.90
CA MET A 65 8.54 20.66 -0.86
C MET A 65 8.29 20.04 -2.24
N SER A 66 7.86 20.85 -3.20
CA SER A 66 7.58 20.47 -4.59
C SER A 66 8.77 20.59 -5.53
N VAL A 67 9.92 21.06 -5.05
CA VAL A 67 11.07 21.30 -5.93
C VAL A 67 11.72 19.97 -6.32
N PRO A 68 11.85 19.67 -7.62
CA PRO A 68 12.41 18.40 -8.07
C PRO A 68 13.89 18.28 -7.71
N GLU A 69 14.36 17.04 -7.54
CA GLU A 69 15.75 16.72 -7.18
C GLU A 69 16.77 17.36 -8.12
N ALA A 70 16.46 17.42 -9.42
CA ALA A 70 17.30 18.06 -10.43
C ALA A 70 17.62 19.54 -10.14
N ALA A 71 16.79 20.21 -9.34
CA ALA A 71 16.98 21.61 -8.95
C ALA A 71 17.68 21.76 -7.58
N TRP A 72 17.96 20.68 -6.83
CA TRP A 72 18.48 20.77 -5.47
C TRP A 72 19.84 21.46 -5.38
N THR A 73 20.76 21.29 -6.34
CA THR A 73 22.03 22.03 -6.37
C THR A 73 21.82 23.55 -6.49
N VAL A 74 20.78 23.98 -7.20
CA VAL A 74 20.41 25.41 -7.29
C VAL A 74 19.76 25.86 -5.99
N MET A 75 18.95 25.01 -5.38
CA MET A 75 18.33 25.28 -4.08
C MET A 75 19.38 25.42 -2.98
N GLU A 76 20.41 24.59 -2.95
CA GLU A 76 21.49 24.66 -1.97
C GLU A 76 22.22 26.02 -2.05
N LYS A 77 22.52 26.48 -3.27
CA LYS A 77 23.13 27.80 -3.47
C LYS A 77 22.22 28.96 -3.04
N ARG A 78 20.90 28.78 -3.14
CA ARG A 78 19.92 29.82 -2.85
C ARG A 78 19.51 29.83 -1.38
N PHE A 79 19.26 28.68 -0.77
CA PHE A 79 18.63 28.53 0.55
C PHE A 79 19.52 27.79 1.56
N GLY A 80 20.74 27.40 1.17
CA GLY A 80 21.69 26.70 2.03
C GLY A 80 21.51 25.17 2.03
N ALA A 81 22.59 24.48 2.41
CA ALA A 81 22.64 23.01 2.46
C ALA A 81 21.66 22.41 3.48
N GLU A 82 21.41 23.10 4.61
CA GLU A 82 20.46 22.62 5.62
C GLU A 82 19.02 22.52 5.07
N THR A 83 18.58 23.53 4.30
CA THR A 83 17.26 23.51 3.67
C THR A 83 17.12 22.32 2.72
N VAL A 84 18.15 22.07 1.89
CA VAL A 84 18.14 20.95 0.95
C VAL A 84 18.18 19.61 1.68
N ALA A 85 18.94 19.49 2.76
CA ALA A 85 18.98 18.28 3.58
C ALA A 85 17.59 17.95 4.17
N LYS A 86 16.85 18.95 4.65
CA LYS A 86 15.46 18.76 5.14
C LYS A 86 14.49 18.40 4.01
N LEU A 87 14.65 18.98 2.81
CA LEU A 87 13.85 18.62 1.64
C LEU A 87 14.14 17.20 1.16
N GLU A 88 15.41 16.78 1.17
CA GLU A 88 15.83 15.41 0.87
C GLU A 88 15.27 14.43 1.89
N GLU A 89 15.37 14.75 3.18
CA GLU A 89 14.78 13.97 4.27
C GLU A 89 13.26 13.81 4.06
N ALA A 90 12.53 14.91 3.85
CA ALA A 90 11.09 14.88 3.57
C ALA A 90 10.77 14.03 2.34
N TRP A 91 11.54 14.17 1.26
CA TRP A 91 11.35 13.40 0.03
C TRP A 91 11.53 11.89 0.26
N LYS A 92 12.52 11.49 1.07
CA LYS A 92 12.73 10.07 1.45
C LYS A 92 11.53 9.52 2.22
N HIS A 93 11.00 10.28 3.18
CA HIS A 93 9.82 9.85 3.93
C HIS A 93 8.56 9.78 3.04
N VAL A 94 8.35 10.74 2.14
CA VAL A 94 7.26 10.67 1.15
C VAL A 94 7.38 9.41 0.27
N ARG A 95 8.57 9.12 -0.26
CA ARG A 95 8.82 7.96 -1.13
C ARG A 95 8.69 6.61 -0.44
N THR A 96 8.87 6.57 0.87
CA THR A 96 8.62 5.38 1.73
C THR A 96 7.20 5.37 2.30
N GLY A 97 6.31 6.25 1.81
CA GLY A 97 4.93 6.37 2.26
C GLY A 97 4.79 6.77 3.74
N TYR A 98 5.82 7.40 4.31
CA TYR A 98 5.97 7.77 5.72
C TYR A 98 6.14 6.61 6.70
N THR A 99 6.53 5.44 6.21
CA THR A 99 6.79 4.24 7.04
C THR A 99 7.74 4.51 8.19
N TYR A 100 8.79 5.31 7.96
CA TYR A 100 9.85 5.59 8.93
C TYR A 100 9.78 7.00 9.50
N ALA A 101 8.62 7.67 9.42
CA ALA A 101 8.49 9.06 9.81
C ALA A 101 8.73 9.32 11.32
N ASP A 102 8.77 8.27 12.14
CA ASP A 102 9.20 8.33 13.54
C ASP A 102 10.66 8.83 13.69
N GLU A 103 11.52 8.51 12.73
CA GLU A 103 12.92 8.93 12.66
C GLU A 103 13.13 10.34 12.08
N ALA A 104 12.08 10.95 11.53
CA ALA A 104 12.18 12.25 10.89
C ALA A 104 12.41 13.38 11.89
N SER A 105 13.10 14.43 11.45
CA SER A 105 13.24 15.69 12.17
C SER A 105 11.89 16.37 12.42
N ASP A 106 11.80 17.18 13.49
CA ASP A 106 10.59 17.91 13.85
C ASP A 106 10.02 18.74 12.68
N ASP A 107 10.88 19.39 11.90
CA ASP A 107 10.48 20.21 10.75
C ASP A 107 9.83 19.35 9.65
N VAL A 108 10.37 18.16 9.38
CA VAL A 108 9.81 17.21 8.40
C VAL A 108 8.50 16.62 8.89
N LYS A 109 8.38 16.33 10.20
CA LYS A 109 7.11 15.91 10.82
C LYS A 109 6.05 17.01 10.73
N GLY A 110 6.42 18.27 11.04
CA GLY A 110 5.55 19.44 10.87
C GLY A 110 5.08 19.63 9.43
N LEU A 111 5.96 19.42 8.46
CA LEU A 111 5.63 19.48 7.04
C LEU A 111 4.65 18.36 6.64
N ALA A 112 4.87 17.13 7.13
CA ALA A 112 3.98 16.00 6.89
C ALA A 112 2.58 16.23 7.48
N LEU A 113 2.48 16.79 8.69
CA LEU A 113 1.21 17.19 9.32
C LEU A 113 0.46 18.18 8.43
N ALA A 114 1.10 19.28 8.03
CA ALA A 114 0.47 20.31 7.21
C ALA A 114 0.04 19.79 5.83
N ALA A 115 0.87 18.97 5.19
CA ALA A 115 0.55 18.34 3.90
C ALA A 115 -0.64 17.37 4.00
N ALA A 116 -0.72 16.59 5.08
CA ALA A 116 -1.84 15.69 5.30
C ALA A 116 -3.14 16.45 5.60
N ILE A 117 -3.10 17.51 6.41
CA ILE A 117 -4.25 18.41 6.63
C ILE A 117 -4.79 18.91 5.30
N LYS A 118 -3.90 19.38 4.40
CA LYS A 118 -4.30 19.87 3.08
C LYS A 118 -4.99 18.80 2.22
N SER A 119 -4.51 17.56 2.36
CA SER A 119 -5.05 16.41 1.64
C SER A 119 -6.44 16.03 2.15
N PHE A 120 -6.70 16.13 3.46
CA PHE A 120 -8.02 15.87 4.04
C PHE A 120 -9.10 16.77 3.46
N ASP A 121 -8.84 18.08 3.32
CA ASP A 121 -9.81 19.00 2.71
C ASP A 121 -10.24 18.55 1.30
N LYS A 122 -9.26 18.04 0.52
CA LYS A 122 -9.53 17.50 -0.82
C LYS A 122 -10.35 16.22 -0.74
N PHE A 123 -9.96 15.28 0.12
CA PHE A 123 -10.66 14.01 0.26
C PHE A 123 -12.10 14.17 0.75
N ILE A 124 -12.34 15.07 1.70
CA ILE A 124 -13.69 15.39 2.19
C ILE A 124 -14.54 15.98 1.05
N SER A 125 -13.98 16.93 0.28
CA SER A 125 -14.64 17.49 -0.91
C SER A 125 -14.98 16.40 -1.93
N ASP A 126 -14.04 15.51 -2.22
CA ASP A 126 -14.21 14.48 -3.24
C ASP A 126 -15.20 13.39 -2.79
N ALA A 127 -15.22 13.04 -1.50
CA ALA A 127 -16.26 12.20 -0.92
C ALA A 127 -17.67 12.79 -1.11
N GLY A 128 -17.83 14.10 -0.88
CA GLY A 128 -19.10 14.80 -1.11
C GLY A 128 -19.56 14.81 -2.58
N LYS A 129 -18.62 14.91 -3.53
CA LYS A 129 -18.93 14.85 -4.98
C LYS A 129 -19.34 13.45 -5.43
N LEU A 130 -18.79 12.40 -4.82
CA LEU A 130 -19.16 11.02 -5.14
C LEU A 130 -20.63 10.77 -4.80
N GLY A 131 -21.09 11.17 -3.62
CA GLY A 131 -22.49 11.01 -3.21
C GLY A 131 -23.46 11.61 -4.23
N GLN A 132 -23.12 12.78 -4.78
CA GLN A 132 -23.87 13.42 -5.85
C GLN A 132 -23.82 12.63 -7.16
N THR A 133 -22.63 12.15 -7.56
CA THR A 133 -22.44 11.39 -8.82
C THR A 133 -23.17 10.04 -8.77
N MET A 134 -23.16 9.36 -7.62
CA MET A 134 -23.84 8.08 -7.40
C MET A 134 -25.37 8.24 -7.39
N SER A 135 -25.90 9.35 -6.84
CA SER A 135 -27.32 9.67 -6.95
C SER A 135 -27.80 9.81 -8.40
N MET A 136 -26.91 10.26 -9.31
CA MET A 136 -27.19 10.38 -10.75
C MET A 136 -26.96 9.06 -11.51
N ALA A 137 -26.08 8.18 -11.02
CA ALA A 137 -25.76 6.89 -11.61
C ALA A 137 -26.81 5.79 -11.34
N GLN A 138 -27.92 6.09 -10.65
CA GLN A 138 -29.07 5.19 -10.52
C GLN A 138 -29.70 4.75 -11.89
N MET A 139 -29.19 5.24 -13.03
CA MET A 139 -29.56 4.80 -14.39
C MET A 139 -28.55 3.84 -15.06
N GLY A 140 -27.50 3.38 -14.37
CA GLY A 140 -26.56 2.37 -14.90
C GLY A 140 -25.23 2.32 -14.12
N LYS A 141 -24.57 1.15 -14.07
CA LYS A 141 -23.31 0.97 -13.34
C LYS A 141 -22.24 1.99 -13.79
N PRO A 142 -21.62 2.76 -12.87
CA PRO A 142 -20.35 3.39 -13.17
C PRO A 142 -19.28 2.30 -13.33
N PRO A 143 -18.38 2.40 -14.32
CA PRO A 143 -17.25 1.50 -14.48
C PRO A 143 -16.45 1.38 -13.17
N GLN A 144 -15.93 0.19 -12.85
CA GLN A 144 -15.10 -0.07 -11.65
C GLN A 144 -13.90 0.91 -11.56
N GLU A 145 -13.39 1.36 -12.71
CA GLU A 145 -12.35 2.38 -12.85
C GLU A 145 -12.76 3.74 -12.25
N ILE A 146 -14.05 4.09 -12.31
CA ILE A 146 -14.60 5.32 -11.72
C ILE A 146 -14.71 5.17 -10.19
N LEU A 147 -15.12 4.00 -9.69
CA LEU A 147 -15.18 3.76 -8.24
C LEU A 147 -13.80 3.83 -7.58
N ASN A 148 -12.78 3.22 -8.19
CA ASN A 148 -11.42 3.24 -7.68
C ASN A 148 -10.75 4.63 -7.79
N GLN A 149 -11.18 5.48 -8.72
CA GLN A 149 -10.68 6.86 -8.86
C GLN A 149 -11.33 7.84 -7.89
N ILE A 150 -12.50 7.51 -7.35
CA ILE A 150 -13.28 8.43 -6.49
C ILE A 150 -13.29 8.00 -5.02
N MET A 151 -12.99 6.74 -4.71
CA MET A 151 -12.78 6.31 -3.33
C MET A 151 -11.57 7.05 -2.74
N ALA A 152 -11.83 7.87 -1.72
CA ALA A 152 -10.77 8.52 -0.98
C ALA A 152 -9.90 7.47 -0.24
N PRO A 153 -8.65 7.77 0.16
CA PRO A 153 -7.78 6.79 0.80
C PRO A 153 -8.32 6.27 2.15
N GLU A 154 -7.85 5.13 2.64
CA GLU A 154 -8.25 4.64 3.98
C GLU A 154 -7.78 5.59 5.10
N CYS A 155 -8.63 5.85 6.09
CA CYS A 155 -8.28 6.71 7.24
C CYS A 155 -7.12 6.13 8.06
N LYS A 156 -7.01 4.80 8.12
CA LYS A 156 -5.99 4.07 8.89
C LYS A 156 -4.55 4.44 8.54
N MET A 157 -4.28 4.67 7.25
CA MET A 157 -2.96 5.14 6.81
C MET A 157 -2.58 6.44 7.53
N TYR A 158 -3.54 7.36 7.63
CA TYR A 158 -3.34 8.66 8.27
C TYR A 158 -3.30 8.54 9.79
N GLU A 159 -4.07 7.66 10.42
CA GLU A 159 -3.95 7.40 11.86
C GLU A 159 -2.54 6.91 12.24
N ARG A 160 -2.00 5.96 11.47
CA ARG A 160 -0.63 5.46 11.66
C ARG A 160 0.41 6.56 11.39
N LEU A 161 0.17 7.39 10.38
CA LEU A 161 1.02 8.56 10.12
C LEU A 161 1.03 9.48 11.33
N GLY A 162 -0.14 9.87 11.84
CA GLY A 162 -0.29 10.73 13.02
C GLY A 162 0.48 10.21 14.23
N ASN A 163 0.40 8.90 14.51
CA ASN A 163 1.17 8.28 15.58
C ASN A 163 2.69 8.45 15.39
N LYS A 164 3.19 8.29 14.16
CA LYS A 164 4.63 8.42 13.84
C LYS A 164 5.16 9.86 13.88
N ILE A 165 4.30 10.83 13.57
CA ILE A 165 4.69 12.25 13.47
C ILE A 165 4.18 13.10 14.65
N SER A 166 3.69 12.47 15.71
CA SER A 166 3.27 13.13 16.96
C SER A 166 4.46 13.47 17.87
N GLY A 167 4.23 14.33 18.86
CA GLY A 167 5.23 14.68 19.87
C GLY A 167 6.29 15.67 19.39
N THR A 168 5.94 16.50 18.40
CA THR A 168 6.78 17.53 17.82
C THR A 168 6.65 18.85 18.59
N LYS A 169 7.52 19.82 18.26
CA LYS A 169 7.34 21.22 18.68
C LYS A 169 6.09 21.91 18.09
N TYR A 170 5.38 21.29 17.15
CA TYR A 170 4.28 21.88 16.38
C TYR A 170 2.89 21.50 16.91
N THR A 171 2.64 21.73 18.20
CA THR A 171 1.41 21.27 18.88
C THR A 171 0.12 21.75 18.22
N ALA A 172 0.08 22.99 17.72
CA ALA A 172 -1.08 23.53 17.02
C ALA A 172 -1.37 22.82 15.68
N LEU A 173 -0.34 22.32 14.99
CA LEU A 173 -0.54 21.50 13.78
C LEU A 173 -1.00 20.10 14.14
N GLU A 174 -0.53 19.52 15.25
CA GLU A 174 -1.01 18.21 15.72
C GLU A 174 -2.49 18.25 16.12
N GLU A 175 -2.92 19.30 16.82
CA GLU A 175 -4.32 19.52 17.17
C GLU A 175 -5.21 19.66 15.92
N LEU A 176 -4.80 20.50 14.97
CA LEU A 176 -5.51 20.70 13.71
C LEU A 176 -5.54 19.41 12.87
N TYR A 177 -4.45 18.65 12.87
CA TYR A 177 -4.39 17.35 12.20
C TYR A 177 -5.40 16.37 12.78
N ALA A 178 -5.47 16.26 14.11
CA ALA A 178 -6.40 15.36 14.79
C ALA A 178 -7.87 15.75 14.51
N GLU A 179 -8.19 17.05 14.53
CA GLU A 179 -9.51 17.57 14.17
C GLU A 179 -9.88 17.20 12.72
N LYS A 180 -8.97 17.45 11.78
CA LYS A 180 -9.22 17.21 10.35
C LYS A 180 -9.28 15.72 10.01
N LEU A 181 -8.50 14.88 10.69
CA LEU A 181 -8.60 13.43 10.57
C LEU A 181 -9.95 12.92 11.09
N PHE A 182 -10.47 13.51 12.17
CA PHE A 182 -11.81 13.18 12.67
C PHE A 182 -12.92 13.55 11.66
N GLU A 183 -12.86 14.76 11.08
CA GLU A 183 -13.78 15.17 10.00
C GLU A 183 -13.70 14.21 8.80
N TYR A 184 -12.47 13.82 8.43
CA TYR A 184 -12.24 12.90 7.32
C TYR A 184 -12.84 11.51 7.57
N ARG A 185 -12.65 10.95 8.77
CA ARG A 185 -13.27 9.68 9.19
C ARG A 185 -14.79 9.73 9.06
N ALA A 186 -15.41 10.82 9.52
CA ALA A 186 -16.85 11.00 9.40
C ALA A 186 -17.30 11.04 7.93
N ALA A 187 -16.58 11.76 7.06
CA ALA A 187 -16.88 11.82 5.64
C ALA A 187 -16.72 10.45 4.93
N ARG A 188 -15.69 9.68 5.28
CA ARG A 188 -15.46 8.32 4.74
C ARG A 188 -16.53 7.34 5.17
N LYS A 189 -16.93 7.38 6.45
CA LYS A 189 -18.05 6.57 6.95
C LYS A 189 -19.33 6.86 6.18
N GLN A 190 -19.67 8.14 6.00
CA GLN A 190 -20.84 8.54 5.21
C GLN A 190 -20.74 8.05 3.75
N GLN A 191 -19.57 8.21 3.12
CA GLN A 191 -19.32 7.73 1.75
C GLN A 191 -19.54 6.21 1.62
N SER A 192 -19.06 5.43 2.60
CA SER A 192 -19.23 3.98 2.65
C SER A 192 -20.71 3.60 2.81
N GLU A 193 -21.43 4.25 3.72
CA GLU A 193 -22.86 4.03 3.92
C GLU A 193 -23.68 4.32 2.66
N GLU A 194 -23.39 5.40 1.93
CA GLU A 194 -24.06 5.75 0.67
C GLU A 194 -23.78 4.74 -0.46
N LEU A 195 -22.56 4.22 -0.53
CA LEU A 195 -22.17 3.18 -1.49
C LEU A 195 -22.86 1.85 -1.20
N LEU A 196 -22.90 1.43 0.07
CA LEU A 196 -23.62 0.24 0.52
C LEU A 196 -25.12 0.34 0.23
N GLN A 197 -25.75 1.49 0.53
CA GLN A 197 -27.15 1.74 0.19
C GLN A 197 -27.42 1.69 -1.32
N SER A 198 -26.42 2.06 -2.14
CA SER A 198 -26.49 2.01 -3.60
C SER A 198 -26.18 0.62 -4.19
N GLY A 199 -25.98 -0.39 -3.34
CA GLY A 199 -25.75 -1.78 -3.76
C GLY A 199 -24.32 -2.10 -4.20
N PHE A 200 -23.36 -1.21 -3.91
CA PHE A 200 -21.95 -1.48 -4.14
C PHE A 200 -21.36 -2.17 -2.91
N PRO A 201 -20.63 -3.29 -3.09
CA PRO A 201 -19.86 -3.85 -2.00
C PRO A 201 -18.76 -2.83 -1.65
N VAL A 202 -18.74 -2.43 -0.39
CA VAL A 202 -17.62 -1.68 0.20
C VAL A 202 -16.95 -2.64 1.16
N ASP A 203 -15.63 -2.76 1.09
CA ASP A 203 -14.88 -3.45 2.14
C ASP A 203 -15.19 -2.70 3.44
N GLU A 204 -15.72 -3.39 4.44
CA GLU A 204 -15.89 -2.80 5.77
C GLU A 204 -14.51 -2.30 6.21
N GLU A 205 -14.41 -1.04 6.64
CA GLU A 205 -13.16 -0.56 7.23
C GLU A 205 -12.88 -1.47 8.43
N ASP A 206 -11.89 -2.36 8.28
CA ASP A 206 -11.60 -3.40 9.27
C ASP A 206 -11.61 -2.79 10.68
N ASP A 207 -12.27 -3.41 11.65
CA ASP A 207 -12.35 -2.86 13.01
C ASP A 207 -10.95 -2.58 13.60
N GLU A 208 -10.82 -1.50 14.38
CA GLU A 208 -9.59 -1.12 15.11
C GLU A 208 -9.04 -2.29 15.96
N GLU A 209 -9.89 -3.23 16.37
CA GLU A 209 -9.49 -4.41 17.16
C GLU A 209 -8.55 -5.37 16.42
N ALA A 210 -8.65 -5.50 15.08
CA ALA A 210 -7.89 -6.49 14.33
C ALA A 210 -6.37 -6.21 14.28
N LEU A 211 -5.94 -4.97 14.56
CA LEU A 211 -4.52 -4.57 14.60
C LEU A 211 -3.91 -4.55 16.00
N SER A 212 -4.74 -4.59 17.03
CA SER A 212 -4.29 -4.60 18.43
C SER A 212 -3.94 -6.00 18.96
N ILE A 213 -4.01 -7.03 18.10
CA ILE A 213 -3.85 -8.43 18.53
C ILE A 213 -2.40 -8.66 18.98
N PRO A 214 -2.12 -8.82 20.30
CA PRO A 214 -0.75 -8.83 20.83
C PRO A 214 0.13 -9.88 20.16
N PHE A 215 1.42 -9.59 20.00
CA PHE A 215 2.41 -10.51 19.40
C PHE A 215 2.30 -11.94 19.97
N GLU A 216 2.13 -12.05 21.28
CA GLU A 216 2.04 -13.32 22.02
C GLU A 216 0.88 -14.20 21.56
N SER A 217 -0.20 -13.59 21.07
CA SER A 217 -1.40 -14.31 20.59
C SER A 217 -1.32 -14.73 19.12
N GLN A 218 -0.26 -14.33 18.40
CA GLN A 218 -0.11 -14.59 16.97
C GLN A 218 0.48 -15.96 16.65
N GLY A 219 1.00 -16.71 17.64
CA GLY A 219 1.68 -17.99 17.39
C GLY A 219 2.99 -17.84 16.61
N LEU A 220 3.62 -16.67 16.66
CA LEU A 220 4.90 -16.39 16.00
C LEU A 220 6.08 -16.90 16.83
N LEU A 221 7.22 -17.09 16.15
CA LEU A 221 8.47 -17.37 16.83
C LEU A 221 8.86 -16.19 17.73
N ASP A 222 8.94 -16.42 19.04
CA ASP A 222 9.39 -15.42 20.00
C ASP A 222 10.91 -15.17 19.87
N ALA A 223 11.27 -14.30 18.91
CA ALA A 223 12.63 -13.90 18.63
C ALA A 223 12.69 -12.38 18.35
N PRO A 224 13.78 -11.69 18.72
CA PRO A 224 13.88 -10.23 18.59
C PRO A 224 13.63 -9.70 17.16
N GLU A 225 14.19 -10.36 16.14
CA GLU A 225 14.01 -9.92 14.74
C GLU A 225 12.57 -10.11 14.25
N VAL A 226 11.88 -11.15 14.71
CA VAL A 226 10.47 -11.43 14.37
C VAL A 226 9.54 -10.42 15.06
N ARG A 227 9.82 -10.07 16.31
CA ARG A 227 9.12 -8.99 17.03
C ARG A 227 9.30 -7.64 16.34
N LYS A 228 10.54 -7.28 15.98
CA LYS A 228 10.80 -6.05 15.22
C LYS A 228 10.06 -6.00 13.88
N ALA A 229 10.02 -7.12 13.14
CA ALA A 229 9.29 -7.18 11.88
C ALA A 229 7.77 -7.06 12.09
N TYR A 230 7.24 -7.69 13.14
CA TYR A 230 5.85 -7.51 13.55
C TYR A 230 5.54 -6.05 13.89
N ASP A 231 6.34 -5.42 14.75
CA ASP A 231 6.17 -4.03 15.16
C ASP A 231 6.27 -3.06 13.97
N LEU A 232 7.19 -3.31 13.03
CA LEU A 232 7.26 -2.54 11.79
C LEU A 232 5.93 -2.63 11.04
N LEU A 233 5.45 -3.84 10.75
CA LEU A 233 4.29 -4.06 9.88
C LEU A 233 2.96 -3.61 10.50
N THR A 234 2.79 -3.73 11.82
CA THR A 234 1.56 -3.28 12.49
C THR A 234 1.42 -1.76 12.53
N HIS A 235 2.56 -1.04 12.53
CA HIS A 235 2.59 0.42 12.55
C HIS A 235 2.92 1.06 11.20
N ASP A 236 3.23 0.27 10.17
CA ASP A 236 3.56 0.77 8.84
C ASP A 236 2.35 1.44 8.17
N THR A 237 2.55 2.61 7.59
CA THR A 237 1.48 3.41 6.96
C THR A 237 0.95 2.82 5.65
N ARG A 238 1.73 1.97 4.97
CA ARG A 238 1.40 1.35 3.68
C ARG A 238 0.83 -0.07 3.83
N VAL A 239 1.05 -0.73 4.96
CA VAL A 239 0.64 -2.14 5.15
C VAL A 239 -0.88 -2.24 5.32
N GLN A 240 -1.56 -2.84 4.34
CA GLN A 240 -2.97 -3.17 4.47
C GLN A 240 -3.18 -4.39 5.38
N MET A 241 -4.39 -4.58 5.90
CA MET A 241 -4.72 -5.72 6.76
C MET A 241 -4.49 -7.07 6.09
N THR A 242 -4.84 -7.18 4.81
CA THR A 242 -4.59 -8.38 3.99
C THR A 242 -3.10 -8.67 3.83
N GLY A 243 -2.27 -7.63 3.69
CA GLY A 243 -0.82 -7.72 3.67
C GLY A 243 -0.25 -8.18 5.02
N LEU A 244 -0.73 -7.61 6.12
CA LEU A 244 -0.36 -8.02 7.47
C LEU A 244 -0.75 -9.49 7.73
N ALA A 245 -1.99 -9.87 7.41
CA ALA A 245 -2.47 -11.25 7.56
C ALA A 245 -1.62 -12.25 6.76
N SER A 246 -1.20 -11.86 5.55
CA SER A 246 -0.29 -12.65 4.73
C SER A 246 1.08 -12.81 5.40
N ALA A 247 1.67 -11.72 5.90
CA ALA A 247 2.94 -11.75 6.62
C ALA A 247 2.89 -12.62 7.88
N LEU A 248 1.83 -12.50 8.67
CA LEU A 248 1.60 -13.31 9.86
C LEU A 248 1.44 -14.79 9.49
N SER A 249 0.72 -15.10 8.42
CA SER A 249 0.52 -16.48 7.96
C SER A 249 1.82 -17.13 7.49
N VAL A 250 2.67 -16.40 6.75
CA VAL A 250 3.99 -16.87 6.33
C VAL A 250 4.85 -17.18 7.55
N ALA A 251 4.89 -16.26 8.52
CA ALA A 251 5.71 -16.42 9.71
C ALA A 251 5.22 -17.56 10.61
N ARG A 252 3.91 -17.72 10.80
CA ARG A 252 3.34 -18.86 11.54
C ARG A 252 3.68 -20.18 10.87
N LEU A 253 3.48 -20.27 9.55
CA LEU A 253 3.79 -21.48 8.80
C LEU A 253 5.25 -21.88 8.97
N LEU A 254 6.20 -20.94 8.80
CA LEU A 254 7.63 -21.18 9.01
C LEU A 254 7.98 -21.49 10.47
N THR A 255 7.24 -20.92 11.43
CA THR A 255 7.40 -21.19 12.86
C THR A 255 6.94 -22.60 13.21
N GLU A 256 5.93 -23.15 12.53
CA GLU A 256 5.37 -24.47 12.82
C GLU A 256 6.16 -25.62 12.16
N LEU A 257 7.04 -25.31 11.20
CA LEU A 257 7.82 -26.35 10.53
C LEU A 257 8.76 -27.10 11.48
N PRO A 258 8.90 -28.43 11.32
CA PRO A 258 9.89 -29.21 12.05
C PRO A 258 11.29 -28.89 11.56
N GLY A 259 12.20 -28.54 12.47
CA GLY A 259 13.61 -28.25 12.16
C GLY A 259 14.11 -26.99 12.85
N GLN A 260 15.30 -26.55 12.45
CA GLN A 260 15.87 -25.30 12.92
C GLN A 260 15.14 -24.12 12.28
N LYS A 261 14.47 -23.32 13.11
CA LYS A 261 13.79 -22.08 12.71
C LYS A 261 14.84 -20.99 12.62
N ASP A 262 14.88 -20.25 11.52
CA ASP A 262 15.77 -19.12 11.33
C ASP A 262 14.99 -17.81 11.54
N PRO A 263 15.19 -17.11 12.67
CA PRO A 263 14.49 -15.85 12.94
C PRO A 263 14.74 -14.78 11.87
N GLY A 264 15.92 -14.75 11.26
CA GLY A 264 16.26 -13.76 10.23
C GLY A 264 15.47 -13.99 8.95
N VAL A 265 15.35 -15.26 8.53
CA VAL A 265 14.53 -15.64 7.36
C VAL A 265 13.05 -15.43 7.62
N ILE A 266 12.56 -15.72 8.83
CA ILE A 266 11.15 -15.48 9.21
C ILE A 266 10.85 -13.98 9.18
N ALA A 267 11.67 -13.15 9.81
CA ALA A 267 11.51 -11.70 9.81
C ALA A 267 11.58 -11.11 8.39
N ALA A 268 12.54 -11.55 7.57
CA ALA A 268 12.62 -11.15 6.16
C ALA A 268 11.34 -11.57 5.41
N GLY A 269 10.84 -12.78 5.65
CA GLY A 269 9.59 -13.26 5.07
C GLY A 269 8.37 -12.42 5.45
N MET A 270 8.30 -11.95 6.69
CA MET A 270 7.24 -11.04 7.13
C MET A 270 7.30 -9.73 6.37
N ILE A 271 8.47 -9.09 6.30
CA ILE A 271 8.66 -7.81 5.61
C ILE A 271 8.34 -7.98 4.12
N GLU A 272 8.85 -9.05 3.51
CA GLU A 272 8.65 -9.36 2.10
C GLU A 272 7.21 -9.72 1.76
N ALA A 273 6.40 -10.27 2.67
CA ALA A 273 4.99 -10.53 2.43
C ALA A 273 4.10 -9.33 2.78
N GLY A 274 4.47 -8.57 3.81
CA GLY A 274 3.65 -7.52 4.40
C GLY A 274 3.85 -6.14 3.79
N LEU A 275 5.09 -5.76 3.44
CA LEU A 275 5.43 -4.40 3.02
C LEU A 275 5.23 -4.18 1.52
N PRO A 276 4.16 -3.51 1.06
CA PRO A 276 3.91 -3.40 -0.37
C PRO A 276 4.95 -2.50 -1.06
N ARG A 277 5.44 -2.93 -2.23
CA ARG A 277 6.31 -2.14 -3.12
C ARG A 277 7.55 -1.57 -2.40
N ARG A 278 8.24 -2.42 -1.61
CA ARG A 278 9.53 -2.09 -1.02
C ARG A 278 10.48 -1.55 -2.09
N ASN A 279 11.12 -0.43 -1.82
CA ASN A 279 12.05 0.23 -2.72
C ASN A 279 13.42 0.44 -2.05
N ARG A 280 14.39 0.94 -2.82
CA ARG A 280 15.76 1.13 -2.33
C ARG A 280 15.86 2.05 -1.11
N LEU A 281 14.98 3.04 -0.97
CA LEU A 281 14.97 3.91 0.20
C LEU A 281 14.47 3.18 1.44
N ASP A 282 13.54 2.23 1.27
CA ASP A 282 13.15 1.34 2.37
C ASP A 282 14.37 0.57 2.89
N ASP A 283 15.20 0.04 1.99
CA ASP A 283 16.39 -0.73 2.36
C ASP A 283 17.39 0.13 3.18
N GLU A 284 17.51 1.44 2.92
CA GLU A 284 18.36 2.35 3.72
C GLU A 284 17.91 2.47 5.19
N PHE A 285 16.59 2.46 5.44
CA PHE A 285 16.04 2.48 6.80
C PHE A 285 16.06 1.10 7.45
N LEU A 286 15.71 0.05 6.70
CA LEU A 286 15.70 -1.32 7.20
C LEU A 286 17.10 -1.77 7.62
N ASN A 287 18.15 -1.38 6.89
CA ASN A 287 19.55 -1.63 7.23
C ASN A 287 19.96 -1.05 8.60
N LYS A 288 19.24 -0.06 9.13
CA LYS A 288 19.49 0.48 10.49
C LYS A 288 18.76 -0.29 11.58
N LYS A 289 17.67 -1.01 11.25
CA LYS A 289 16.77 -1.66 12.21
C LYS A 289 17.01 -3.18 12.34
N PHE A 290 17.40 -3.80 11.23
CA PHE A 290 17.51 -5.25 11.12
C PHE A 290 18.96 -5.69 10.93
N SER A 291 19.22 -6.94 11.30
CA SER A 291 20.54 -7.55 11.15
C SER A 291 20.91 -7.83 9.68
N ASP A 292 22.22 -7.95 9.41
CA ASP A 292 22.76 -8.36 8.10
C ASP A 292 22.16 -9.69 7.59
N ASN A 293 21.69 -10.56 8.48
CA ASN A 293 21.02 -11.80 8.08
C ASN A 293 19.64 -11.53 7.47
N VAL A 294 18.84 -10.63 8.08
CA VAL A 294 17.54 -10.23 7.53
C VAL A 294 17.75 -9.48 6.22
N MET A 295 18.64 -8.48 6.22
CA MET A 295 18.91 -7.65 5.06
C MET A 295 19.53 -8.47 3.93
N GLY A 296 20.44 -9.39 4.24
CA GLY A 296 21.01 -10.33 3.28
C GLY A 296 19.95 -11.22 2.62
N VAL A 297 18.85 -11.54 3.29
CA VAL A 297 17.73 -12.24 2.63
C VAL A 297 16.95 -11.28 1.73
N LEU A 298 16.58 -10.10 2.25
CA LEU A 298 15.77 -9.11 1.52
C LEU A 298 16.46 -8.58 0.26
N GLU A 299 17.76 -8.30 0.32
CA GLU A 299 18.53 -7.71 -0.78
C GLU A 299 18.91 -8.73 -1.86
N ASN A 300 19.15 -10.00 -1.48
CA ASN A 300 19.64 -11.01 -2.42
C ASN A 300 18.54 -11.90 -3.01
N TYR A 301 17.34 -11.93 -2.41
CA TYR A 301 16.26 -12.81 -2.83
C TYR A 301 14.94 -12.05 -2.96
N ASP A 302 14.52 -11.85 -4.21
CA ASP A 302 13.18 -11.37 -4.53
C ASP A 302 12.17 -12.54 -4.50
N ILE A 303 11.58 -12.75 -3.33
CA ILE A 303 10.65 -13.86 -3.11
C ILE A 303 9.33 -13.62 -3.87
N ARG A 304 8.91 -12.38 -4.11
CA ARG A 304 7.74 -12.09 -4.95
C ARG A 304 8.05 -12.28 -6.43
N GLY A 305 9.22 -11.84 -6.89
CA GLY A 305 9.72 -12.02 -8.25
C GLY A 305 9.95 -13.48 -8.64
N ALA A 306 10.03 -14.37 -7.64
CA ALA A 306 10.01 -15.82 -7.82
C ALA A 306 8.88 -16.30 -8.72
N TYR A 307 7.71 -15.66 -8.64
CA TYR A 307 6.47 -16.11 -9.30
C TYR A 307 6.19 -15.44 -10.64
N THR A 308 6.92 -14.36 -10.96
CA THR A 308 6.63 -13.52 -12.13
C THR A 308 7.74 -13.58 -13.18
N GLU A 309 9.03 -13.51 -12.82
CA GLU A 309 10.08 -13.29 -13.84
C GLU A 309 11.44 -13.98 -13.61
N THR A 310 11.84 -14.41 -12.39
CA THR A 310 13.24 -14.88 -12.18
C THR A 310 13.44 -15.95 -11.10
N ALA A 311 13.06 -17.19 -11.37
CA ALA A 311 13.26 -18.34 -10.44
C ALA A 311 14.73 -18.79 -10.23
N LYS A 312 15.71 -18.20 -10.93
CA LYS A 312 17.09 -18.73 -10.97
C LYS A 312 17.83 -18.59 -9.63
N TYR A 313 17.66 -17.46 -8.93
CA TYR A 313 18.41 -17.17 -7.70
C TYR A 313 17.91 -17.92 -6.46
N ILE A 314 16.61 -18.25 -6.41
CA ILE A 314 16.02 -18.99 -5.29
C ILE A 314 16.42 -20.47 -5.33
N THR A 315 16.66 -21.02 -6.52
CA THR A 315 17.08 -22.42 -6.66
C THR A 315 18.40 -22.71 -5.96
N GLU A 316 19.34 -21.77 -6.01
CA GLU A 316 20.67 -21.87 -5.41
C GLU A 316 20.72 -21.34 -3.97
N ALA A 317 19.62 -20.76 -3.47
CA ALA A 317 19.54 -20.17 -2.14
C ALA A 317 19.67 -21.23 -1.02
N PRO A 318 20.00 -20.82 0.22
CA PRO A 318 19.97 -21.70 1.39
C PRO A 318 18.58 -22.36 1.59
N PRO A 319 18.52 -23.56 2.22
CA PRO A 319 17.25 -24.26 2.46
C PRO A 319 16.16 -23.40 3.11
N ALA A 320 16.51 -22.55 4.10
CA ALA A 320 15.56 -21.68 4.77
C ALA A 320 14.92 -20.64 3.83
N VAL A 321 15.67 -20.07 2.88
CA VAL A 321 15.14 -19.13 1.88
C VAL A 321 14.24 -19.85 0.87
N ARG A 322 14.58 -21.09 0.49
CA ARG A 322 13.69 -21.93 -0.34
C ARG A 322 12.39 -22.27 0.38
N GLN A 323 12.45 -22.54 1.68
CA GLN A 323 11.26 -22.73 2.52
C GLN A 323 10.41 -21.47 2.57
N LEU A 324 11.03 -20.29 2.71
CA LEU A 324 10.33 -19.02 2.66
C LEU A 324 9.56 -18.83 1.34
N ALA A 325 10.18 -19.12 0.19
CA ALA A 325 9.49 -19.05 -1.09
C ALA A 325 8.30 -20.02 -1.14
N VAL A 326 8.44 -21.28 -0.73
CA VAL A 326 7.30 -22.20 -0.72
C VAL A 326 6.20 -21.76 0.26
N ALA A 327 6.56 -21.24 1.44
CA ALA A 327 5.61 -20.69 2.41
C ALA A 327 4.84 -19.49 1.85
N GLY A 328 5.52 -18.57 1.16
CA GLY A 328 4.88 -17.45 0.45
C GLY A 328 3.87 -17.93 -0.58
N GLY A 329 4.23 -18.93 -1.39
CA GLY A 329 3.32 -19.52 -2.38
C GLY A 329 2.08 -20.17 -1.75
N ILE A 330 2.23 -20.85 -0.61
CA ILE A 330 1.09 -21.41 0.15
C ILE A 330 0.14 -20.30 0.58
N VAL A 331 0.66 -19.25 1.20
CA VAL A 331 -0.14 -18.14 1.73
C VAL A 331 -0.82 -17.36 0.61
N MET A 332 -0.13 -17.11 -0.51
CA MET A 332 -0.75 -16.45 -1.67
C MET A 332 -1.93 -17.25 -2.22
N LEU A 333 -1.80 -18.58 -2.31
CA LEU A 333 -2.89 -19.45 -2.76
C LEU A 333 -4.05 -19.50 -1.76
N ASP A 334 -3.75 -19.54 -0.45
CA ASP A 334 -4.79 -19.55 0.58
C ASP A 334 -5.53 -18.22 0.65
N MET A 335 -4.83 -17.10 0.59
CA MET A 335 -5.46 -15.78 0.65
C MET A 335 -6.32 -15.49 -0.57
N ALA A 336 -5.84 -15.83 -1.77
CA ALA A 336 -6.64 -15.73 -2.98
C ALA A 336 -7.90 -16.61 -2.90
N ARG A 337 -7.79 -17.83 -2.36
CA ARG A 337 -8.95 -18.71 -2.15
C ARG A 337 -9.97 -18.09 -1.18
N ARG A 338 -9.54 -17.63 -0.01
CA ARG A 338 -10.45 -17.02 0.98
C ARG A 338 -11.15 -15.77 0.45
N GLN A 339 -10.43 -14.95 -0.34
CA GLN A 339 -11.04 -13.83 -1.04
C GLN A 339 -12.10 -14.30 -2.04
N GLY A 340 -11.80 -15.35 -2.81
CA GLY A 340 -12.78 -15.98 -3.70
C GLY A 340 -14.00 -16.51 -2.94
N GLU A 341 -13.82 -17.16 -1.80
CA GLU A 341 -14.88 -17.69 -0.94
C GLU A 341 -15.80 -16.57 -0.44
N GLY A 342 -15.26 -15.49 0.11
CA GLY A 342 -16.07 -14.36 0.58
C GLY A 342 -16.89 -13.71 -0.53
N ILE A 343 -16.34 -13.63 -1.76
CA ILE A 343 -17.11 -13.10 -2.90
C ILE A 343 -18.16 -14.10 -3.38
N MET A 344 -17.89 -15.40 -3.33
CA MET A 344 -18.91 -16.41 -3.65
C MET A 344 -20.07 -16.35 -2.64
N GLU A 345 -19.78 -16.23 -1.34
CA GLU A 345 -20.79 -16.04 -0.30
C GLU A 345 -21.62 -14.78 -0.54
N TYR A 346 -20.98 -13.65 -0.85
CA TYR A 346 -21.69 -12.41 -1.21
C TYR A 346 -22.63 -12.61 -2.40
N ILE A 347 -22.15 -13.28 -3.45
CA ILE A 347 -22.94 -13.57 -4.66
C ILE A 347 -24.14 -14.46 -4.32
N GLU A 348 -23.95 -15.47 -3.47
CA GLU A 348 -25.02 -16.36 -3.02
C GLU A 348 -26.06 -15.61 -2.17
N HIS A 349 -25.63 -14.71 -1.28
CA HIS A 349 -26.53 -13.90 -0.47
C HIS A 349 -27.31 -12.83 -1.25
N LYS A 350 -26.80 -12.39 -2.40
CA LYS A 350 -27.42 -11.33 -3.23
C LYS A 350 -27.99 -11.86 -4.54
N SER A 351 -27.92 -13.17 -4.81
CA SER A 351 -28.25 -13.77 -6.11
C SER A 351 -29.65 -13.42 -6.60
N ASP A 352 -30.61 -13.35 -5.69
CA ASP A 352 -32.03 -13.10 -6.01
C ASP A 352 -32.30 -11.64 -6.44
N SER A 353 -31.37 -10.74 -6.10
CA SER A 353 -31.44 -9.31 -6.41
C SER A 353 -30.55 -8.88 -7.58
N MET A 354 -29.70 -9.78 -8.08
CA MET A 354 -28.73 -9.48 -9.15
C MET A 354 -29.10 -10.16 -10.47
N PRO A 355 -28.95 -9.48 -11.63
CA PRO A 355 -29.13 -10.13 -12.92
C PRO A 355 -28.21 -11.34 -13.10
N ALA A 356 -28.73 -12.46 -13.62
CA ALA A 356 -27.97 -13.71 -13.79
C ALA A 356 -26.66 -13.54 -14.60
N GLN A 357 -26.67 -12.64 -15.60
CA GLN A 357 -25.47 -12.30 -16.38
C GLN A 357 -24.40 -11.60 -15.54
N LEU A 358 -24.81 -10.69 -14.64
CA LEU A 358 -23.88 -10.01 -13.74
C LEU A 358 -23.28 -11.00 -12.73
N THR A 359 -24.11 -11.88 -12.17
CA THR A 359 -23.66 -12.96 -11.28
C THR A 359 -22.64 -13.86 -11.96
N ALA A 360 -22.90 -14.31 -13.19
CA ALA A 360 -21.97 -15.14 -13.94
C ALA A 360 -20.65 -14.40 -14.26
N GLN A 361 -20.72 -13.13 -14.64
CA GLN A 361 -19.55 -12.30 -14.90
C GLN A 361 -18.69 -12.12 -13.66
N MET A 362 -19.29 -11.76 -12.52
CA MET A 362 -18.57 -11.61 -11.24
C MET A 362 -17.88 -12.92 -10.84
N LYS A 363 -18.53 -14.07 -11.03
CA LYS A 363 -17.90 -15.37 -10.79
C LYS A 363 -16.67 -15.61 -11.66
N VAL A 364 -16.74 -15.32 -12.96
CA VAL A 364 -15.60 -15.48 -13.87
C VAL A 364 -14.46 -14.53 -13.51
N GLU A 365 -14.76 -13.25 -13.29
CA GLU A 365 -13.77 -12.21 -12.96
C GLU A 365 -12.99 -12.54 -11.68
N GLN A 366 -13.61 -13.22 -10.73
CA GLN A 366 -12.93 -13.65 -9.49
C GLN A 366 -12.20 -14.99 -9.64
N LEU A 367 -12.79 -15.98 -10.31
CA LEU A 367 -12.24 -17.33 -10.34
C LEU A 367 -11.16 -17.55 -11.41
N GLU A 368 -11.16 -16.77 -12.51
CA GLU A 368 -10.15 -16.87 -13.58
C GLU A 368 -8.71 -16.51 -13.09
N PRO A 369 -8.50 -15.44 -12.30
CA PRO A 369 -7.20 -15.19 -11.66
C PRO A 369 -6.76 -16.32 -10.74
N LEU A 370 -7.65 -16.84 -9.89
CA LEU A 370 -7.37 -17.96 -9.01
C LEU A 370 -6.95 -19.20 -9.80
N GLN A 371 -7.67 -19.53 -10.88
CA GLN A 371 -7.32 -20.64 -11.77
C GLN A 371 -5.91 -20.49 -12.32
N THR A 372 -5.55 -19.30 -12.77
CA THR A 372 -4.22 -18.98 -13.30
C THR A 372 -3.14 -19.14 -12.24
N MET A 373 -3.37 -18.69 -11.01
CA MET A 373 -2.43 -18.85 -9.89
C MET A 373 -2.12 -20.32 -9.59
N THR A 374 -3.09 -21.22 -9.71
CA THR A 374 -2.87 -22.67 -9.51
C THR A 374 -1.98 -23.33 -10.58
N VAL A 375 -1.62 -22.60 -11.64
CA VAL A 375 -0.70 -23.04 -12.68
C VAL A 375 0.65 -22.33 -12.52
N VAL A 376 0.62 -21.01 -12.40
CA VAL A 376 1.83 -20.17 -12.37
C VAL A 376 2.67 -20.43 -11.12
N ILE A 377 2.07 -20.43 -9.93
CA ILE A 377 2.81 -20.59 -8.66
C ILE A 377 3.51 -21.97 -8.59
N PRO A 378 2.83 -23.10 -8.88
CA PRO A 378 3.51 -24.40 -8.91
C PRO A 378 4.59 -24.51 -9.99
N GLN A 379 4.39 -23.91 -11.16
CA GLN A 379 5.42 -23.90 -12.21
C GLN A 379 6.67 -23.12 -11.78
N ALA A 380 6.47 -21.97 -11.14
CA ALA A 380 7.53 -21.12 -10.62
C ALA A 380 8.34 -21.80 -9.49
N LEU A 381 7.66 -22.51 -8.59
CA LEU A 381 8.30 -23.19 -7.45
C LEU A 381 8.84 -24.58 -7.80
N SER A 382 8.42 -25.20 -8.91
CA SER A 382 8.88 -26.53 -9.35
C SER A 382 10.39 -26.76 -9.25
N PRO A 383 11.29 -25.80 -9.62
CA PRO A 383 12.74 -26.01 -9.52
C PRO A 383 13.29 -26.23 -8.10
N ILE A 384 12.54 -25.80 -7.07
CA ILE A 384 12.96 -25.83 -5.67
C ILE A 384 12.20 -26.85 -4.82
N LEU A 385 11.07 -27.37 -5.30
CA LEU A 385 10.37 -28.49 -4.67
C LEU A 385 11.28 -29.74 -4.66
N GLY A 386 11.32 -30.45 -3.53
CA GLY A 386 12.26 -31.53 -3.24
C GLY A 386 13.62 -31.06 -2.73
N LYS A 387 13.90 -29.75 -2.75
CA LYS A 387 15.20 -29.16 -2.33
C LYS A 387 15.06 -28.20 -1.14
N THR A 388 13.85 -28.05 -0.59
CA THR A 388 13.60 -27.19 0.57
C THR A 388 14.22 -27.76 1.86
N GLY A 389 14.49 -29.06 1.90
CA GLY A 389 14.87 -29.76 3.12
C GLY A 389 13.70 -29.95 4.10
N CYS A 390 12.47 -29.59 3.72
CA CYS A 390 11.27 -29.73 4.55
C CYS A 390 10.12 -30.36 3.74
N ARG A 391 10.02 -31.70 3.80
CA ARG A 391 8.99 -32.44 3.07
C ARG A 391 7.56 -32.09 3.50
N GLN A 392 7.35 -31.75 4.77
CA GLN A 392 6.04 -31.36 5.28
C GLN A 392 5.53 -30.07 4.62
N LEU A 393 6.41 -29.08 4.43
CA LEU A 393 6.06 -27.84 3.75
C LEU A 393 5.61 -28.10 2.30
N GLU A 394 6.33 -28.97 1.59
CA GLU A 394 6.00 -29.34 0.21
C GLU A 394 4.66 -30.08 0.12
N GLN A 395 4.34 -30.92 1.11
CA GLN A 395 3.04 -31.59 1.21
C GLN A 395 1.89 -30.60 1.46
N ILE A 396 2.10 -29.60 2.32
CA ILE A 396 1.14 -28.51 2.55
C ILE A 396 0.91 -27.74 1.25
N PHE A 397 1.98 -27.42 0.52
CA PHE A 397 1.88 -26.75 -0.77
C PHE A 397 1.05 -27.55 -1.79
N ASP A 398 1.33 -28.84 -1.94
CA ASP A 398 0.58 -29.71 -2.86
C ASP A 398 -0.90 -29.83 -2.48
N ALA A 399 -1.21 -29.89 -1.17
CA ALA A 399 -2.58 -29.90 -0.67
C ALA A 399 -3.28 -28.57 -1.00
N GLN A 400 -2.64 -27.43 -0.73
CA GLN A 400 -3.20 -26.12 -1.00
C GLN A 400 -3.52 -25.94 -2.48
N VAL A 401 -2.61 -26.32 -3.39
CA VAL A 401 -2.85 -26.26 -4.84
C VAL A 401 -4.08 -27.09 -5.24
N LYS A 402 -4.26 -28.27 -4.66
CA LYS A 402 -5.43 -29.13 -4.93
C LYS A 402 -6.73 -28.52 -4.41
N ASP A 403 -6.70 -27.91 -3.23
CA ASP A 403 -7.88 -27.31 -2.63
C ASP A 403 -8.34 -26.07 -3.40
N VAL A 404 -7.43 -25.19 -3.84
CA VAL A 404 -7.78 -24.06 -4.73
C VAL A 404 -8.35 -24.55 -6.06
N ARG A 405 -7.76 -25.59 -6.67
CA ARG A 405 -8.29 -26.18 -7.91
C ARG A 405 -9.68 -26.76 -7.72
N ARG A 406 -9.94 -27.40 -6.57
CA ARG A 406 -11.27 -27.94 -6.23
C ARG A 406 -12.28 -26.81 -6.08
N PHE A 407 -11.93 -25.74 -5.36
CA PHE A 407 -12.77 -24.56 -5.19
C PHE A 407 -13.14 -23.92 -6.54
N VAL A 408 -12.14 -23.65 -7.39
CA VAL A 408 -12.40 -23.10 -8.74
C VAL A 408 -13.32 -24.03 -9.55
N ALA A 409 -13.05 -25.34 -9.56
CA ALA A 409 -13.88 -26.29 -10.30
C ALA A 409 -15.33 -26.38 -9.80
N GLN A 410 -15.58 -26.11 -8.52
CA GLN A 410 -16.92 -26.14 -7.92
C GLN A 410 -17.74 -24.88 -8.26
N HIS A 411 -17.10 -23.72 -8.38
CA HIS A 411 -17.80 -22.44 -8.48
C HIS A 411 -17.71 -21.78 -9.87
N MET A 412 -16.79 -22.23 -10.74
CA MET A 412 -16.65 -21.67 -12.08
C MET A 412 -17.91 -21.98 -12.92
N PRO A 413 -18.57 -20.97 -13.51
CA PRO A 413 -19.74 -21.22 -14.36
C PRO A 413 -19.37 -22.14 -15.51
N GLU A 414 -20.22 -23.13 -15.80
CA GLU A 414 -20.09 -23.90 -17.03
C GLU A 414 -20.19 -22.95 -18.22
N ALA A 415 -19.15 -22.91 -19.06
CA ALA A 415 -19.14 -22.05 -20.22
C ALA A 415 -20.35 -22.41 -21.12
N PRO A 416 -21.18 -21.43 -21.52
CA PRO A 416 -22.21 -21.70 -22.52
C PRO A 416 -21.49 -22.06 -23.84
N GLY A 417 -21.47 -23.36 -24.17
CA GLY A 417 -20.95 -23.89 -25.44
C GLY A 417 -19.60 -24.62 -25.39
N ALA A 418 -19.14 -25.13 -24.24
CA ALA A 418 -17.99 -26.04 -24.22
C ALA A 418 -18.42 -27.48 -24.59
N GLU A 419 -18.59 -27.76 -25.88
CA GLU A 419 -18.54 -29.16 -26.34
C GLU A 419 -17.16 -29.73 -26.00
N SER A 420 -17.16 -30.81 -25.23
CA SER A 420 -15.98 -31.58 -24.87
C SER A 420 -15.39 -32.23 -26.14
N ASN A 421 -14.39 -31.60 -26.74
CA ASN A 421 -13.48 -32.30 -27.64
C ASN A 421 -12.12 -32.39 -26.95
N GLY A 422 -11.74 -33.63 -26.65
CA GLY A 422 -10.62 -33.97 -25.78
C GLY A 422 -9.29 -33.34 -26.20
N GLY A 423 -8.49 -33.05 -25.18
CA GLY A 423 -7.03 -32.98 -25.31
C GLY A 423 -6.45 -31.76 -26.03
N ARG A 424 -6.57 -30.57 -25.42
CA ARG A 424 -5.56 -29.49 -25.31
C ARG A 424 -6.28 -28.18 -25.07
N ILE A 425 -6.12 -27.63 -23.86
CA ILE A 425 -6.45 -26.22 -23.60
C ILE A 425 -5.41 -25.39 -24.37
N VAL A 426 -5.81 -24.89 -25.54
CA VAL A 426 -5.05 -23.85 -26.24
C VAL A 426 -5.41 -22.54 -25.54
N ILE A 427 -4.48 -22.01 -24.76
CA ILE A 427 -4.53 -20.63 -24.29
C ILE A 427 -4.54 -19.76 -25.54
N ARG A 428 -5.70 -19.18 -25.90
CA ARG A 428 -5.76 -18.12 -26.90
C ARG A 428 -5.05 -16.92 -26.28
N ARG A 429 -3.75 -16.78 -26.56
CA ARG A 429 -3.03 -15.52 -26.37
C ARG A 429 -3.84 -14.44 -27.11
N LYS A 430 -4.50 -13.55 -26.38
CA LYS A 430 -4.87 -12.24 -26.94
C LYS A 430 -3.56 -11.65 -27.46
N LYS A 431 -3.52 -11.27 -28.74
CA LYS A 431 -2.39 -10.52 -29.29
C LYS A 431 -2.15 -9.30 -28.40
N PRO A 432 -0.89 -8.95 -28.10
CA PRO A 432 -0.59 -7.65 -27.52
C PRO A 432 -1.13 -6.59 -28.48
N GLY A 433 -2.01 -5.72 -27.99
CA GLY A 433 -2.29 -4.46 -28.66
C GLY A 433 -1.03 -3.58 -28.61
N PRO A 434 -0.80 -2.71 -29.60
CA PRO A 434 0.42 -1.93 -29.68
C PRO A 434 0.43 -0.85 -28.59
N ASP A 435 1.61 -0.71 -27.98
CA ASP A 435 2.18 0.48 -27.35
C ASP A 435 1.40 1.13 -26.20
N VAL A 436 1.77 0.75 -24.98
CA VAL A 436 1.79 1.66 -23.82
C VAL A 436 3.23 1.65 -23.30
N ASP A 437 3.97 2.70 -23.65
CA ASP A 437 5.31 2.99 -23.14
C ASP A 437 5.24 3.25 -21.63
N PHE A 438 6.19 2.66 -20.88
CA PHE A 438 6.44 2.90 -19.45
C PHE A 438 7.50 3.99 -19.25
#